data_AF-A0A6S6TV63-F1
#
_entry.id   AF-A0A6S6TV63-F1
#
_cell.length_a   1.000
_cell.length_b   1.000
_cell.length_c   1.000
_cell.angle_alpha   90.00
_cell.angle_beta   90.00
_cell.angle_gamma   90.00
#
_symmetry.space_group_name_H-M   'P 1'
#
loop_
_entity.id
_entity.type
_entity.pdbx_description
1 polymer ?
#
loop_
_entity_poly.entity_id
_entity_poly.type
_entity_poly.pdbx_seq_one_letter_code
_entity_poly.pdbx_strand_id
1 'polypeptide(L)'
;MDTMLKESVAVLFCYVIKLDDKDLDVERPLFCRFMQQDFNTPKEESSELLNKVMENEYNIDTHISMIANGLINETYTKVSVLKQLNHLIIRSKLKDDDYELFDKVKEAFFPTK
;
A
#
# COMPACT_ATOMS: atom_id res chain seq x y z
N MET A 1 15.32 -6.54 3.88
CA MET A 1 14.35 -5.43 3.68
C MET A 1 13.72 -5.15 5.03
N ASP A 2 13.50 -3.87 5.36
CA ASP A 2 13.01 -3.46 6.68
C ASP A 2 11.57 -3.97 6.91
N THR A 3 11.35 -4.68 8.04
CA THR A 3 10.03 -5.19 8.44
C THR A 3 9.01 -4.06 8.58
N MET A 4 9.47 -2.89 9.03
CA MET A 4 8.62 -1.71 9.23
C MET A 4 8.13 -1.12 7.90
N LEU A 5 8.96 -1.19 6.86
CA LEU A 5 8.58 -0.76 5.51
C LEU A 5 7.52 -1.70 4.92
N LYS A 6 7.70 -3.01 5.06
CA LYS A 6 6.71 -4.01 4.62
C LYS A 6 5.36 -3.79 5.29
N GLU A 7 5.35 -3.59 6.61
CA GLU A 7 4.14 -3.32 7.36
C GLU A 7 3.49 -2.01 6.91
N SER A 8 4.27 -0.95 6.67
CA SER A 8 3.73 0.33 6.23
C SER A 8 3.10 0.27 4.84
N VAL A 9 3.73 -0.44 3.90
CA VAL A 9 3.14 -0.65 2.56
C VAL A 9 1.88 -1.50 2.65
N ALA A 10 1.89 -2.53 3.51
CA ALA A 10 0.69 -3.32 3.75
C ALA A 10 -0.46 -2.48 4.31
N VAL A 11 -0.19 -1.60 5.29
CA VAL A 11 -1.15 -0.63 5.81
C VAL A 11 -1.73 0.23 4.71
N LEU A 12 -0.90 0.76 3.80
CA LEU A 12 -1.36 1.57 2.68
C LEU A 12 -2.33 0.81 1.77
N PHE A 13 -1.99 -0.42 1.36
CA PHE A 13 -2.87 -1.21 0.51
C PHE A 13 -4.16 -1.62 1.20
N CYS A 14 -4.08 -2.02 2.47
CA CYS A 14 -5.26 -2.39 3.26
C CYS A 14 -6.17 -1.19 3.51
N TYR A 15 -5.60 0.01 3.66
CA TYR A 15 -6.38 1.24 3.83
C TYR A 15 -7.30 1.48 2.63
N VAL A 16 -6.79 1.34 1.40
CA VAL A 16 -7.61 1.45 0.19
C VAL A 16 -8.68 0.36 0.12
N ILE A 17 -8.32 -0.88 0.47
CA ILE A 17 -9.27 -2.00 0.48
C ILE A 17 -10.41 -1.73 1.48
N LYS A 18 -10.10 -1.19 2.67
CA LYS A 18 -11.09 -0.78 3.68
C LYS A 18 -11.94 0.40 3.24
N LEU A 19 -11.32 1.46 2.70
CA LEU A 19 -12.02 2.69 2.29
C LEU A 19 -13.07 2.43 1.21
N ASP A 20 -12.78 1.46 0.35
CA ASP A 20 -13.64 1.06 -0.75
C ASP A 20 -14.63 -0.07 -0.42
N ASP A 21 -14.62 -0.61 0.81
CA ASP A 21 -15.42 -1.78 1.21
C ASP A 21 -15.26 -2.96 0.23
N LYS A 22 -14.00 -3.24 -0.16
CA LYS A 22 -13.70 -4.29 -1.14
C LYS A 22 -13.75 -5.67 -0.51
N ASP A 23 -14.15 -6.65 -1.32
CA ASP A 23 -14.10 -8.05 -0.96
C ASP A 23 -12.65 -8.50 -0.72
N LEU A 24 -12.36 -8.82 0.54
CA LEU A 24 -11.02 -9.24 0.97
C LEU A 24 -10.57 -10.53 0.33
N ASP A 25 -11.47 -11.46 0.02
CA ASP A 25 -11.10 -12.73 -0.59
C ASP A 25 -10.68 -12.54 -2.05
N VAL A 26 -11.23 -11.53 -2.72
CA VAL A 26 -10.84 -11.12 -4.08
C VAL A 26 -9.52 -10.35 -4.08
N GLU A 27 -9.31 -9.47 -3.10
CA GLU A 27 -8.12 -8.60 -3.05
C GLU A 27 -6.90 -9.27 -2.40
N ARG A 28 -7.08 -10.23 -1.49
CA ARG A 28 -6.00 -11.01 -0.84
C ARG A 28 -4.97 -11.59 -1.82
N PRO A 29 -5.34 -12.32 -2.89
CA PRO A 29 -4.34 -12.86 -3.83
C PRO A 29 -3.56 -11.76 -4.56
N LEU A 30 -4.20 -10.62 -4.84
CA LEU A 30 -3.55 -9.48 -5.47
C LEU A 30 -2.57 -8.81 -4.51
N PHE A 31 -3.00 -8.56 -3.27
CA PHE A 31 -2.16 -8.06 -2.19
C PHE A 31 -0.90 -8.92 -2.01
N CYS A 32 -1.07 -10.24 -1.91
CA CYS A 32 0.06 -11.16 -1.75
C CYS A 32 1.04 -11.07 -2.93
N ARG A 33 0.52 -10.92 -4.15
CA ARG A 33 1.35 -10.78 -5.35
C ARG A 33 2.18 -9.49 -5.31
N PHE A 34 1.60 -8.37 -4.88
CA PHE A 34 2.30 -7.09 -4.77
C PHE A 34 3.40 -7.12 -3.71
N MET A 35 3.09 -7.70 -2.54
CA MET A 35 4.08 -7.90 -1.48
C MET A 35 5.22 -8.83 -1.91
N GLN A 36 4.92 -9.87 -2.68
CA GLN A 36 5.95 -10.76 -3.21
C GLN A 36 6.84 -10.07 -4.25
N GLN A 37 6.25 -9.27 -5.15
CA GLN A 37 6.97 -8.66 -6.27
C GLN A 37 8.07 -7.68 -5.81
N ASP A 38 7.73 -6.76 -4.91
CA ASP A 38 8.63 -5.67 -4.54
C ASP A 38 9.31 -5.89 -3.18
N PHE A 39 8.71 -6.70 -2.31
CA PHE A 39 9.20 -6.91 -0.94
C PHE A 39 9.67 -8.32 -0.64
N ASN A 40 9.62 -9.21 -1.64
CA ASN A 40 10.00 -10.63 -1.55
C ASN A 40 9.34 -11.33 -0.35
N THR A 41 8.11 -10.92 -0.02
CA THR A 41 7.35 -11.49 1.09
C THR A 41 6.62 -12.75 0.59
N PRO A 42 6.81 -13.92 1.24
CA PRO A 42 6.05 -15.13 0.92
C PRO A 42 4.54 -14.92 1.02
N LYS A 43 3.77 -15.73 0.30
CA LYS A 43 2.31 -15.64 0.30
C LYS A 43 1.70 -15.83 1.70
N GLU A 44 2.26 -16.74 2.49
CA GLU A 44 1.83 -17.02 3.86
C GLU A 44 2.05 -15.79 4.77
N GLU A 45 3.29 -15.28 4.80
CA GLU A 45 3.65 -14.05 5.55
C GLU A 45 2.82 -12.84 5.10
N SER A 46 2.56 -12.71 3.79
CA SER A 46 1.72 -11.64 3.25
C SER A 46 0.26 -11.76 3.71
N SER A 47 -0.29 -12.97 3.71
CA SER A 47 -1.67 -13.20 4.15
C SER A 47 -1.86 -12.96 5.65
N GLU A 48 -0.88 -13.34 6.46
CA GLU A 48 -0.86 -13.01 7.89
C GLU A 48 -0.77 -11.51 8.13
N LEU A 49 0.10 -10.82 7.39
CA LEU A 49 0.25 -9.36 7.46
C LEU A 49 -1.04 -8.64 7.05
N LEU A 50 -1.73 -9.12 6.00
CA LEU A 50 -3.05 -8.61 5.61
C LEU A 50 -4.04 -8.72 6.77
N ASN A 51 -4.19 -9.91 7.36
CA ASN A 51 -5.13 -10.11 8.48
C ASN A 51 -4.79 -9.20 9.66
N LYS A 52 -3.51 -9.14 10.06
CA LYS A 52 -3.02 -8.27 11.13
C LYS A 52 -3.37 -6.81 10.87
N VAL A 53 -3.14 -6.34 9.65
CA VAL A 53 -3.37 -4.94 9.30
C VAL A 53 -4.87 -4.64 9.20
N MET A 54 -5.67 -5.60 8.75
CA MET A 54 -7.12 -5.45 8.65
C MET A 54 -7.80 -5.37 10.02
N GLU A 55 -7.26 -6.04 11.05
CA GLU A 55 -7.79 -6.00 12.43
C GLU A 55 -7.40 -4.75 13.22
N ASN A 56 -6.34 -4.05 12.83
CA ASN A 56 -5.83 -2.88 13.54
C ASN A 56 -6.21 -1.56 12.85
N GLU A 57 -6.26 -0.49 13.65
CA GLU A 57 -6.38 0.88 13.15
C GLU A 57 -4.98 1.51 13.05
N TYR A 58 -4.71 2.15 11.93
CA TYR A 58 -3.43 2.79 11.65
C TYR A 58 -3.64 4.21 11.15
N ASN A 59 -2.72 5.10 11.52
CA ASN A 59 -2.64 6.43 10.94
C ASN A 59 -1.93 6.34 9.59
N ILE A 60 -2.70 6.47 8.50
CA ILE A 60 -2.19 6.32 7.14
C ILE A 60 -1.07 7.32 6.82
N ASP A 61 -1.16 8.56 7.32
CA ASP A 61 -0.16 9.62 7.06
C ASP A 61 1.21 9.30 7.65
N THR A 62 1.18 8.63 8.80
CA THR A 62 2.39 8.13 9.46
C THR A 62 3.05 7.06 8.59
N HIS A 63 2.28 6.11 8.08
CA HIS A 63 2.80 5.05 7.23
C HIS A 63 3.26 5.55 5.86
N ILE A 64 2.55 6.49 5.24
CA ILE A 64 2.99 7.15 4.00
C ILE A 64 4.38 7.79 4.21
N SER A 65 4.56 8.51 5.32
CA SER A 65 5.84 9.12 5.68
C SER A 65 6.94 8.07 5.90
N MET A 66 6.62 6.96 6.57
CA MET A 66 7.55 5.84 6.77
C MET A 66 7.97 5.21 5.44
N ILE A 67 7.04 4.99 4.52
CA ILE A 67 7.33 4.44 3.19
C ILE A 67 8.21 5.42 2.40
N ALA A 68 7.86 6.71 2.38
CA ALA A 68 8.61 7.73 1.66
C ALA A 68 10.08 7.79 2.13
N ASN A 69 10.30 7.73 3.44
CA ASN A 69 11.63 7.68 4.05
C ASN A 69 12.35 6.37 3.77
N GLY A 70 11.67 5.23 3.94
CA GLY A 70 12.25 3.90 3.71
C GLY A 70 12.62 3.62 2.26
N LEU A 71 11.96 4.31 1.31
CA LEU A 71 12.23 4.21 -0.13
C LEU A 71 12.98 5.42 -0.69
N ILE A 72 13.63 6.25 0.13
CA ILE A 72 14.18 7.55 -0.30
C ILE A 72 15.02 7.47 -1.58
N ASN A 73 15.86 6.43 -1.71
CA ASN A 73 16.73 6.17 -2.86
C ASN A 73 16.23 5.04 -3.78
N GLU A 74 15.03 4.52 -3.53
CA GLU A 74 14.45 3.35 -4.22
C GLU A 74 13.39 3.79 -5.24
N THR A 75 13.80 4.56 -6.26
CA THR A 75 12.89 5.15 -7.26
C THR A 75 12.03 4.11 -7.97
N TYR A 76 12.60 2.96 -8.32
CA TYR A 76 11.86 1.88 -8.98
C TYR A 76 10.73 1.36 -8.07
N THR A 77 11.04 1.09 -6.81
CA THR A 77 10.09 0.61 -5.81
C THR A 77 9.00 1.64 -5.53
N LYS A 78 9.34 2.94 -5.41
CA LYS A 78 8.35 4.03 -5.30
C LYS A 78 7.34 4.01 -6.45
N VAL A 79 7.83 3.92 -7.69
CA VAL A 79 6.98 3.85 -8.88
C VAL A 79 6.13 2.57 -8.90
N SER A 80 6.70 1.44 -8.48
CA SER A 80 5.97 0.17 -8.40
C SER A 80 4.83 0.22 -7.39
N VAL A 81 5.09 0.74 -6.18
CA VAL A 81 4.06 0.94 -5.14
C VAL A 81 2.95 1.87 -5.64
N LEU A 82 3.27 2.97 -6.32
CA LEU A 82 2.25 3.84 -6.93
C LEU A 82 1.40 3.11 -7.98
N LYS A 83 2.01 2.30 -8.84
CA LYS A 83 1.27 1.51 -9.85
C LYS A 83 0.33 0.50 -9.19
N GLN A 84 0.80 -0.17 -8.14
CA GLN A 84 0.01 -1.14 -7.37
C GLN A 84 -1.15 -0.46 -6.65
N LEU A 85 -0.90 0.68 -6.01
CA LEU A 85 -1.91 1.51 -5.36
C LEU A 85 -3.00 1.94 -6.36
N ASN A 86 -2.58 2.46 -7.52
CA ASN A 86 -3.51 2.85 -8.59
C ASN A 86 -4.33 1.66 -9.10
N HIS A 87 -3.73 0.47 -9.21
CA HIS A 87 -4.44 -0.74 -9.61
C HIS A 87 -5.49 -1.15 -8.58
N LEU A 88 -5.20 -1.01 -7.27
CA LEU A 88 -6.19 -1.26 -6.22
C LEU A 88 -7.34 -0.26 -6.32
N ILE A 89 -7.05 1.04 -6.46
CA ILE A 89 -8.04 2.11 -6.54
C ILE A 89 -8.98 1.93 -7.74
N ILE A 90 -8.45 1.74 -8.96
CA ILE A 90 -9.24 1.69 -10.20
C ILE A 90 -10.17 0.47 -10.26
N ARG A 91 -9.85 -0.61 -9.54
CA ARG A 91 -10.73 -1.78 -9.44
C ARG A 91 -11.99 -1.53 -8.58
N SER A 92 -12.07 -0.38 -7.92
CA SER A 92 -13.26 0.11 -7.20
C SER A 92 -14.12 1.02 -8.05
N LYS A 93 -15.26 1.42 -7.48
CA LYS A 93 -15.98 2.62 -7.93
C LYS A 93 -15.22 3.84 -7.40
N LEU A 94 -14.44 4.46 -8.29
CA LEU A 94 -13.64 5.67 -8.02
C LEU A 94 -14.45 6.75 -7.28
N LYS A 95 -13.87 7.26 -6.20
CA LYS A 95 -14.34 8.42 -5.43
C LYS A 95 -13.28 9.52 -5.41
N ASP A 96 -13.70 10.73 -5.08
CA ASP A 96 -12.78 11.87 -4.97
C ASP A 96 -11.68 11.62 -3.93
N ASP A 97 -12.03 10.98 -2.80
CA ASP A 97 -11.09 10.60 -1.73
C ASP A 97 -9.96 9.67 -2.21
N ASP A 98 -10.20 8.84 -3.23
CA ASP A 98 -9.18 7.95 -3.79
C ASP A 98 -8.09 8.71 -4.54
N TYR A 99 -8.48 9.78 -5.25
CA TYR A 99 -7.56 10.67 -5.95
C TYR A 99 -6.72 11.47 -4.95
N GLU A 100 -7.35 11.98 -3.89
CA GLU A 100 -6.64 12.69 -2.82
C GLU A 100 -5.59 11.79 -2.15
N LEU A 101 -5.94 10.53 -1.84
CA LEU A 101 -4.98 9.58 -1.28
C LEU A 101 -3.83 9.30 -2.25
N PHE A 102 -4.14 9.05 -3.53
CA PHE A 102 -3.11 8.75 -4.52
C PHE A 102 -2.13 9.93 -4.68
N ASP A 103 -2.65 11.15 -4.82
CA ASP A 103 -1.82 12.34 -4.95
C ASP A 103 -1.00 12.58 -3.69
N LYS A 104 -1.56 12.37 -2.49
CA LYS A 104 -0.83 12.44 -1.23
C LYS A 104 0.37 11.48 -1.18
N VAL A 105 0.19 10.23 -1.59
CA VAL A 105 1.29 9.24 -1.63
C VAL A 105 2.33 9.66 -2.67
N LYS A 106 1.89 10.13 -3.84
CA LYS A 106 2.77 10.58 -4.92
C LYS A 106 3.61 11.77 -4.50
N GLU A 107 3.02 12.78 -3.86
CA GLU A 107 3.73 13.94 -3.32
C GLU A 107 4.73 13.55 -2.24
N ALA A 108 4.38 12.61 -1.36
CA ALA A 108 5.31 12.09 -0.36
C ALA A 108 6.51 11.36 -0.99
N PHE A 109 6.30 10.61 -2.08
CA PHE A 109 7.37 9.85 -2.73
C PHE A 109 8.27 10.74 -3.61
N PHE A 110 7.68 11.76 -4.22
CA PHE A 110 8.30 12.67 -5.18
C PHE A 110 7.92 14.12 -4.85
N PRO A 111 8.44 14.70 -3.76
CA PRO A 111 8.13 16.07 -3.40
C PRO A 111 8.64 17.02 -4.50
N THR A 112 7.71 17.75 -5.13
CA THR A 112 8.04 18.88 -5.99
C THR A 112 8.64 19.98 -5.12
N LYS A 113 9.90 20.34 -5.40
CA LYS A 113 10.59 21.48 -4.78
C LYS A 113 9.88 22.80 -5.08
#